data_AF-A0A1W6K0S6-F1
#
_entry.id   AF-A0A1W6K0S6-F1
#
_cell.length_a   1.000
_cell.length_b   1.000
_cell.length_c   1.000
_cell.angle_alpha   90.00
_cell.angle_beta   90.00
_cell.angle_gamma   90.00
#
_symmetry.space_group_name_H-M   'P 1'
#
loop_
_entity.id
_entity.type
_entity.pdbx_description
1 polymer ?
#
loop_
_entity_poly.entity_id
_entity_poly.type
_entity_poly.pdbx_seq_one_letter_code
_entity_poly.pdbx_strand_id
1 'polypeptide(L)'
;MDLKIEKPEDLFLPPLGEITYLCNGEVTDTKCSSTSIYRDVDYISITPSDVIYSITLSSIIKNKTRGRKRERWLSYLNKYKLILDPIEFSAIIKSGSLLTIYVDGIDIDERYGDIIIKDFRIAGSGNYENSLNKIMETNPRLITINKKGYWFLIDAYKVDYLDLNLKRIAEDYIGYKRMECKEIRFLKESRICYT
;
A
#
# COMPACT_ATOMS: atom_id res chain seq x y z
N MET A 1 15.86 -14.27 0.99
CA MET A 1 14.86 -14.73 1.97
C MET A 1 13.49 -14.44 1.41
N ASP A 2 12.51 -15.31 1.68
CA ASP A 2 11.16 -15.13 1.13
C ASP A 2 10.26 -14.50 2.18
N LEU A 3 9.70 -13.34 1.87
CA LEU A 3 8.63 -12.76 2.67
C LEU A 3 7.35 -13.53 2.34
N LYS A 4 6.76 -14.17 3.35
CA LYS A 4 5.54 -14.96 3.20
C LYS A 4 4.30 -14.19 3.61
N ILE A 5 3.15 -14.61 3.09
CA ILE A 5 1.84 -14.15 3.51
C ILE A 5 1.56 -14.73 4.91
N GLU A 6 1.39 -13.87 5.92
CA GLU A 6 1.11 -14.28 7.31
C GLU A 6 -0.31 -13.93 7.72
N LYS A 7 -0.88 -12.84 7.19
CA LYS A 7 -2.32 -12.55 7.26
C LYS A 7 -2.84 -12.04 5.90
N PRO A 8 -4.17 -12.02 5.70
CA PRO A 8 -4.81 -11.73 4.41
C PRO A 8 -4.32 -10.47 3.70
N GLU A 9 -4.05 -9.40 4.44
CA GLU A 9 -3.61 -8.12 3.88
C GLU A 9 -2.25 -8.23 3.18
N ASP A 10 -1.42 -9.21 3.56
CA ASP A 10 -0.07 -9.39 3.00
C ASP A 10 -0.08 -9.82 1.54
N LEU A 11 -1.15 -10.49 1.11
CA LEU A 11 -1.31 -10.87 -0.29
C LEU A 11 -1.24 -9.63 -1.19
N PHE A 12 -1.82 -8.52 -0.73
CA PHE A 12 -1.99 -7.30 -1.49
C PHE A 12 -0.89 -6.26 -1.27
N LEU A 13 0.16 -6.61 -0.50
CA LEU A 13 1.27 -5.70 -0.17
C LEU A 13 2.63 -6.25 -0.66
N PRO A 14 3.41 -5.50 -1.46
CA PRO A 14 3.06 -4.22 -2.11
C PRO A 14 1.82 -4.35 -3.01
N PRO A 15 1.21 -3.25 -3.49
CA PRO A 15 0.08 -3.35 -4.42
C PRO A 15 0.42 -4.23 -5.63
N LEU A 16 -0.50 -5.12 -6.00
CA LEU A 16 -0.32 -6.12 -7.08
C LEU A 16 -0.22 -5.47 -8.47
N GLY A 17 0.25 -6.20 -9.47
CA GLY A 17 0.14 -5.77 -10.87
C GLY A 17 -1.33 -5.73 -11.33
N GLU A 18 -1.57 -5.26 -12.57
CA GLU A 18 -2.90 -5.35 -13.19
C GLU A 18 -3.37 -6.81 -13.28
N ILE A 19 -2.45 -7.73 -13.57
CA ILE A 19 -2.67 -9.16 -13.57
C ILE A 19 -1.53 -9.81 -12.80
N THR A 20 -1.89 -10.58 -11.77
CA THR A 20 -0.95 -11.39 -10.99
C THR A 20 -1.52 -12.80 -10.85
N TYR A 21 -0.66 -13.80 -10.64
CA TYR A 21 -1.03 -15.21 -10.55
C TYR A 21 -0.58 -15.80 -9.22
N LEU A 22 -1.33 -16.78 -8.74
CA LEU A 22 -1.04 -17.53 -7.52
C LEU A 22 -0.66 -18.96 -7.89
N CYS A 23 0.64 -19.24 -7.97
CA CYS A 23 1.18 -20.46 -8.55
C CYS A 23 2.15 -21.11 -7.57
N ASN A 24 2.10 -22.44 -7.38
CA ASN A 24 3.16 -23.20 -6.67
C ASN A 24 3.60 -22.61 -5.31
N GLY A 25 2.69 -22.00 -4.56
CA GLY A 25 3.03 -21.36 -3.29
C GLY A 25 3.71 -19.99 -3.42
N GLU A 26 3.60 -19.29 -4.57
CA GLU A 26 4.11 -17.94 -4.78
C GLU A 26 3.12 -17.03 -5.52
N VAL A 27 3.25 -15.73 -5.26
CA VAL A 27 2.59 -14.63 -5.99
C VAL A 27 3.53 -14.19 -7.11
N THR A 28 3.12 -14.27 -8.37
CA THR A 28 3.98 -14.00 -9.53
C THR A 28 3.25 -13.29 -10.67
N ASP A 29 3.96 -12.44 -11.41
CA ASP A 29 3.41 -11.81 -12.63
C ASP A 29 3.52 -12.74 -13.85
N THR A 30 4.17 -13.89 -13.71
CA THR A 30 4.32 -14.88 -14.78
C THR A 30 3.08 -15.76 -14.87
N LYS A 31 2.47 -15.82 -16.06
CA LYS A 31 1.27 -16.62 -16.29
C LYS A 31 1.49 -18.09 -15.95
N CYS A 32 0.58 -18.64 -15.16
CA CYS A 32 0.49 -20.07 -14.86
C CYS A 32 -0.96 -20.56 -15.00
N SER A 33 -1.18 -21.87 -14.88
CA SER A 33 -2.50 -22.49 -15.00
C SER A 33 -3.37 -22.42 -13.73
N SER A 34 -2.95 -21.66 -12.72
CA SER A 34 -3.62 -21.53 -11.42
C SER A 34 -4.47 -20.25 -11.35
N THR A 35 -4.93 -19.88 -10.15
CA THR A 35 -5.74 -18.68 -9.89
C THR A 35 -5.05 -17.41 -10.39
N SER A 36 -5.80 -16.59 -11.13
CA SER A 36 -5.41 -15.24 -11.53
C SER A 36 -6.11 -14.21 -10.66
N ILE A 37 -5.38 -13.14 -10.34
CA ILE A 37 -5.87 -11.95 -9.68
C ILE A 37 -5.88 -10.81 -10.70
N TYR A 38 -7.04 -10.19 -10.92
CA TYR A 38 -7.15 -8.96 -11.68
C TYR A 38 -7.30 -7.77 -10.73
N ARG A 39 -6.59 -6.67 -11.03
CA ARG A 39 -6.60 -5.44 -10.24
C ARG A 39 -7.08 -4.27 -11.10
N ASP A 40 -8.25 -3.73 -10.80
CA ASP A 40 -8.74 -2.44 -11.29
C ASP A 40 -8.34 -1.32 -10.31
N VAL A 41 -7.34 -0.53 -10.69
CA VAL A 41 -6.73 0.47 -9.81
C VAL A 41 -7.34 1.87 -10.03
N ASP A 42 -7.78 2.51 -8.94
CA ASP A 42 -7.88 3.95 -8.88
C ASP A 42 -6.99 4.50 -7.76
N TYR A 43 -6.32 5.61 -8.01
CA TYR A 43 -5.44 6.21 -7.00
C TYR A 43 -5.43 7.73 -7.04
N ILE A 44 -5.01 8.29 -5.91
CA ILE A 44 -4.62 9.68 -5.78
C ILE A 44 -3.32 9.79 -5.00
N SER A 45 -2.41 10.63 -5.49
CA SER A 45 -1.16 10.94 -4.80
C SER A 45 -1.24 12.33 -4.16
N ILE A 46 -0.70 12.48 -2.97
CA ILE A 46 -0.82 13.61 -2.07
C ILE A 46 0.59 13.98 -1.62
N THR A 47 1.02 15.19 -1.93
CA THR A 47 2.32 15.72 -1.52
C THR A 47 2.22 16.40 -0.14
N PRO A 48 3.34 16.66 0.54
CA PRO A 48 3.34 17.46 1.76
C PRO A 48 2.70 18.84 1.57
N SER A 49 2.86 19.46 0.40
CA SER A 49 2.22 20.74 0.09
C SER A 49 0.69 20.64 0.05
N ASP A 50 0.13 19.58 -0.58
CA ASP A 50 -1.31 19.36 -0.59
C ASP A 50 -1.89 19.27 0.83
N VAL A 51 -1.16 18.58 1.71
CA VAL A 51 -1.51 18.39 3.12
C VAL A 51 -1.52 19.72 3.87
N ILE A 52 -0.49 20.55 3.70
CA ILE A 52 -0.40 21.89 4.31
C ILE A 52 -1.55 22.79 3.85
N TYR A 53 -1.84 22.80 2.54
CA TYR A 53 -2.84 23.72 1.98
C TYR A 53 -4.28 23.31 2.27
N SER A 54 -4.55 22.01 2.43
CA SER A 54 -5.94 21.52 2.41
C SER A 54 -6.42 20.85 3.70
N ILE A 55 -5.57 20.62 4.72
CA ILE A 55 -5.84 20.09 6.08
C ILE A 55 -6.60 18.73 6.14
N THR A 56 -7.68 18.56 5.40
CA THR A 56 -8.50 17.35 5.33
C THR A 56 -8.38 16.65 3.99
N LEU A 57 -8.53 15.32 3.99
CA LEU A 57 -8.52 14.51 2.78
C LEU A 57 -9.61 14.94 1.78
N SER A 58 -10.82 15.26 2.24
CA SER A 58 -11.92 15.74 1.37
C SER A 58 -11.55 17.01 0.60
N SER A 59 -10.92 17.99 1.27
CA SER A 59 -10.44 19.21 0.62
C SER A 59 -9.34 18.91 -0.40
N ILE A 60 -8.40 18.01 -0.06
CA ILE A 60 -7.35 17.56 -1.00
C ILE A 60 -7.99 16.95 -2.25
N ILE A 61 -8.94 16.01 -2.09
CA ILE A 61 -9.65 15.41 -3.23
C ILE A 61 -10.32 16.48 -4.09
N LYS A 62 -11.06 17.41 -3.49
CA LYS A 62 -11.76 18.49 -4.22
C LYS A 62 -10.78 19.35 -5.02
N ASN A 63 -9.61 19.65 -4.47
CA ASN A 63 -8.60 20.48 -5.13
C ASN A 63 -7.90 19.72 -6.27
N LYS A 64 -7.58 18.44 -6.07
CA LYS A 64 -6.79 17.64 -7.03
C LYS A 64 -7.61 16.98 -8.13
N THR A 65 -8.91 16.77 -7.93
CA THR A 65 -9.78 16.05 -8.87
C THR A 65 -10.92 16.94 -9.36
N ARG A 66 -11.50 16.61 -10.52
CA ARG A 66 -12.63 17.32 -11.14
C ARG A 66 -13.61 16.34 -11.78
N GLY A 67 -14.84 16.80 -12.03
CA GLY A 67 -15.89 16.03 -12.71
C GLY A 67 -16.15 14.66 -12.07
N ARG A 68 -16.36 13.64 -12.92
CA ARG A 68 -16.65 12.26 -12.49
C ARG A 68 -15.60 11.66 -11.56
N LYS A 69 -14.31 12.00 -11.74
CA LYS A 69 -13.25 11.51 -10.83
C LYS A 69 -13.46 12.08 -9.41
N ARG A 70 -13.83 13.35 -9.28
CA ARG A 70 -14.13 13.96 -7.97
C ARG A 70 -15.32 13.29 -7.30
N GLU A 71 -16.42 13.11 -8.02
CA GLU A 71 -17.63 12.47 -7.49
C GLU A 71 -17.34 11.05 -7.00
N ARG A 72 -16.61 10.26 -7.80
CA ARG A 72 -16.17 8.91 -7.44
C ARG A 72 -15.28 8.89 -6.21
N TRP A 73 -14.27 9.75 -6.12
CA TRP A 73 -13.41 9.82 -4.94
C TRP A 73 -14.14 10.27 -3.68
N LEU A 74 -15.04 11.25 -3.78
CA LEU A 74 -15.88 11.66 -2.65
C LEU A 74 -16.81 10.52 -2.20
N SER A 75 -17.28 9.68 -3.15
CA SER A 75 -18.01 8.45 -2.83
C SER A 75 -17.14 7.46 -2.06
N TYR A 76 -15.89 7.23 -2.47
CA TYR A 76 -14.95 6.37 -1.74
C TYR A 76 -14.70 6.87 -0.32
N LEU A 77 -14.47 8.18 -0.12
CA LEU A 77 -14.31 8.75 1.22
C LEU A 77 -15.51 8.42 2.12
N ASN A 78 -16.72 8.51 1.59
CA ASN A 78 -17.94 8.25 2.33
C ASN A 78 -18.20 6.75 2.55
N LYS A 79 -17.96 5.90 1.55
CA LYS A 79 -18.19 4.45 1.57
C LYS A 79 -17.28 3.77 2.59
N TYR A 80 -15.98 4.05 2.52
CA TYR A 80 -14.97 3.37 3.36
C TYR A 80 -14.47 4.20 4.54
N LYS A 81 -15.06 5.37 4.79
CA LYS A 81 -14.68 6.29 5.88
C LYS A 81 -13.19 6.67 5.83
N LEU A 82 -12.67 6.87 4.62
CA LEU A 82 -11.27 7.23 4.43
C LEU A 82 -10.99 8.61 5.02
N ILE A 83 -10.01 8.65 5.91
CA ILE A 83 -9.49 9.86 6.53
C ILE A 83 -7.97 9.89 6.44
N LEU A 84 -7.40 11.07 6.62
CA LEU A 84 -5.97 11.20 6.90
C LEU A 84 -5.84 11.44 8.40
N ASP A 85 -5.31 10.45 9.12
CA ASP A 85 -5.19 10.54 10.57
C ASP A 85 -4.16 11.63 10.95
N PRO A 86 -4.28 12.26 12.14
CA PRO A 86 -3.30 13.27 12.58
C PRO A 86 -1.85 12.76 12.59
N ILE A 87 -1.66 11.47 12.88
CA ILE A 87 -0.36 10.82 12.85
C ILE A 87 0.17 10.70 11.42
N GLU A 88 -0.69 10.31 10.47
CA GLU A 88 -0.33 10.23 9.05
C GLU A 88 -0.01 11.61 8.47
N PHE A 89 -0.81 12.62 8.83
CA PHE A 89 -0.54 14.02 8.50
C PHE A 89 0.85 14.42 9.00
N SER A 90 1.14 14.17 10.28
CA SER A 90 2.44 14.52 10.89
C SER A 90 3.60 13.79 10.21
N ALA A 91 3.43 12.49 9.93
CA ALA A 91 4.44 11.68 9.27
C ALA A 91 4.75 12.21 7.87
N ILE A 92 3.73 12.57 7.08
CA ILE A 92 3.91 13.14 5.73
C ILE A 92 4.74 14.44 5.78
N ILE A 93 4.39 15.36 6.69
CA ILE A 93 5.10 16.64 6.81
C ILE A 93 6.53 16.45 7.31
N LYS A 94 6.72 15.64 8.37
CA LYS A 94 8.05 15.43 8.98
C LYS A 94 9.00 14.68 8.07
N SER A 95 8.50 13.73 7.29
CA SER A 95 9.31 12.86 6.43
C SER A 95 9.44 13.38 5.00
N GLY A 96 8.58 14.30 4.58
CA GLY A 96 8.48 14.75 3.20
C GLY A 96 7.91 13.67 2.26
N SER A 97 7.23 12.65 2.79
CA SER A 97 6.74 11.53 2.00
C SER A 97 5.65 11.94 1.01
N LEU A 98 5.65 11.31 -0.16
CA LEU A 98 4.49 11.27 -1.04
C LEU A 98 3.53 10.20 -0.52
N LEU A 99 2.30 10.56 -0.17
CA LEU A 99 1.25 9.58 0.13
C LEU A 99 0.49 9.25 -1.15
N THR A 100 0.39 7.98 -1.52
CA THR A 100 -0.54 7.50 -2.53
C THR A 100 -1.61 6.62 -1.87
N ILE A 101 -2.87 6.97 -2.09
CA ILE A 101 -4.02 6.16 -1.66
C ILE A 101 -4.52 5.41 -2.88
N TYR A 102 -4.53 4.09 -2.81
CA TYR A 102 -5.10 3.18 -3.79
C TYR A 102 -6.48 2.73 -3.30
N VAL A 103 -7.47 2.74 -4.19
CA VAL A 103 -8.74 2.03 -4.04
C VAL A 103 -8.74 1.00 -5.16
N ASP A 104 -8.33 -0.21 -4.82
CA ASP A 104 -8.13 -1.29 -5.77
C ASP A 104 -9.34 -2.22 -5.74
N GLY A 105 -10.05 -2.31 -6.86
CA GLY A 105 -10.99 -3.38 -7.12
C GLY A 105 -10.22 -4.64 -7.49
N ILE A 106 -10.40 -5.72 -6.73
CA ILE A 106 -9.73 -6.99 -6.92
C ILE A 106 -10.76 -8.05 -7.32
N ASP A 107 -10.43 -8.81 -8.35
CA ASP A 107 -11.14 -10.03 -8.76
C ASP A 107 -10.20 -11.23 -8.60
N ILE A 108 -10.60 -12.19 -7.76
CA ILE A 108 -9.91 -13.48 -7.59
C ILE A 108 -10.93 -14.58 -7.85
N ASP A 109 -10.77 -15.30 -8.97
CA ASP A 109 -11.68 -16.38 -9.39
C ASP A 109 -13.18 -15.97 -9.32
N GLU A 110 -13.53 -14.86 -9.98
CA GLU A 110 -14.88 -14.27 -10.08
C GLU A 110 -15.44 -13.71 -8.75
N ARG A 111 -14.60 -13.59 -7.73
CA ARG A 111 -14.97 -12.99 -6.44
C ARG A 111 -14.38 -11.60 -6.33
N TYR A 112 -15.27 -10.62 -6.47
CA TYR A 112 -14.93 -9.21 -6.40
C TYR A 112 -14.91 -8.67 -4.97
N GLY A 113 -13.99 -7.74 -4.72
CA GLY A 113 -14.03 -6.84 -3.59
C GLY A 113 -13.03 -5.72 -3.71
N ASP A 114 -13.07 -4.78 -2.77
CA ASP A 114 -12.20 -3.61 -2.71
C ASP A 114 -11.16 -3.75 -1.59
N ILE A 115 -9.94 -3.28 -1.86
CA ILE A 115 -8.91 -3.02 -0.85
C ILE A 115 -8.41 -1.59 -0.96
N ILE A 116 -8.11 -0.98 0.19
CA ILE A 116 -7.61 0.39 0.26
C ILE A 116 -6.24 0.39 0.92
N ILE A 117 -5.25 0.80 0.14
CA ILE A 117 -3.84 0.79 0.52
C ILE A 117 -3.34 2.24 0.52
N LYS A 118 -2.72 2.65 1.62
CA LYS A 118 -1.92 3.87 1.71
C LYS A 118 -0.45 3.51 1.57
N ASP A 119 0.20 4.04 0.55
CA ASP A 119 1.64 3.95 0.32
C ASP A 119 2.28 5.29 0.67
N PHE A 120 3.14 5.30 1.68
CA PHE A 120 3.97 6.45 2.02
C PHE A 120 5.37 6.25 1.43
N ARG A 121 5.65 6.97 0.34
CA ARG A 121 6.92 6.88 -0.39
C ARG A 121 7.86 8.01 -0.01
N ILE A 122 9.10 7.65 0.32
CA ILE A 122 10.20 8.59 0.60
C ILE A 122 11.38 8.23 -0.29
N ALA A 123 11.80 9.15 -1.13
CA ALA A 123 13.05 9.07 -1.86
C ALA A 123 14.05 10.05 -1.24
N GLY A 124 15.29 9.62 -1.05
CA GLY A 124 16.30 10.45 -0.43
C GLY A 124 17.71 9.93 -0.62
N SER A 125 18.65 10.61 0.03
CA SER A 125 20.06 10.27 -0.03
C SER A 125 20.69 10.30 1.37
N GLY A 126 21.68 9.44 1.61
CA GLY A 126 22.34 9.30 2.90
C GLY A 126 21.63 8.37 3.88
N ASN A 127 21.58 8.75 5.16
CA ASN A 127 21.05 7.91 6.23
C ASN A 127 19.52 7.95 6.26
N TYR A 128 18.90 6.80 5.97
CA TYR A 128 17.46 6.62 5.87
C TYR A 128 16.77 6.33 7.22
N GLU A 129 17.52 6.06 8.30
CA GLU A 129 16.96 5.64 9.61
C GLU A 129 16.02 6.70 10.20
N ASN A 130 16.32 7.99 10.03
CA ASN A 130 15.44 9.06 10.50
C ASN A 130 14.10 9.09 9.73
N SER A 131 14.13 8.83 8.42
CA SER A 131 12.93 8.74 7.59
C SER A 131 12.12 7.51 7.93
N LEU A 132 12.79 6.37 8.15
CA LEU A 132 12.18 5.13 8.59
C LEU A 132 11.46 5.31 9.93
N ASN A 133 12.12 5.88 10.93
CA ASN A 133 11.52 6.12 12.25
C ASN A 133 10.26 6.98 12.19
N LYS A 134 10.26 8.02 11.35
CA LYS A 134 9.10 8.90 11.14
C LYS A 134 7.94 8.15 10.47
N ILE A 135 8.22 7.33 9.45
CA ILE A 135 7.16 6.61 8.74
C ILE A 135 6.61 5.43 9.54
N MET A 136 7.43 4.84 10.42
CA MET A 136 6.98 3.82 11.37
C MET A 136 5.89 4.33 12.33
N GLU A 137 5.76 5.65 12.54
CA GLU A 137 4.67 6.23 13.34
C GLU A 137 3.28 5.93 12.74
N THR A 138 3.17 5.73 11.42
CA THR A 138 1.89 5.43 10.75
C THR A 138 1.41 3.99 10.93
N ASN A 139 2.20 3.16 11.65
CA ASN A 139 2.01 1.72 11.81
C ASN A 139 1.82 0.99 10.45
N PRO A 140 2.76 1.14 9.50
CA PRO A 140 2.68 0.44 8.23
C PRO A 140 2.81 -1.07 8.46
N ARG A 141 2.16 -1.85 7.62
CA ARG A 141 2.19 -3.30 7.70
C ARG A 141 3.41 -3.91 6.99
N LEU A 142 3.81 -3.30 5.89
CA LEU A 142 5.01 -3.66 5.13
C LEU A 142 5.79 -2.40 4.81
N ILE A 143 7.11 -2.46 4.98
CA ILE A 143 8.03 -1.44 4.50
C ILE A 143 9.01 -2.13 3.54
N THR A 144 9.17 -1.57 2.34
CA THR A 144 10.24 -1.97 1.43
C THR A 144 11.32 -0.90 1.39
N ILE A 145 12.57 -1.31 1.55
CA ILE A 145 13.72 -0.40 1.52
C ILE A 145 14.65 -0.84 0.40
N ASN A 146 14.72 -0.02 -0.64
CA ASN A 146 15.66 -0.21 -1.74
C ASN A 146 16.83 0.77 -1.58
N LYS A 147 18.05 0.24 -1.54
CA LYS A 147 19.28 1.05 -1.45
C LYS A 147 20.12 0.85 -2.70
N LYS A 148 20.49 1.95 -3.34
CA LYS A 148 21.40 1.96 -4.48
C LYS A 148 22.48 3.02 -4.27
N GLY A 149 23.61 2.57 -3.71
CA GLY A 149 24.70 3.46 -3.32
C GLY A 149 24.26 4.43 -2.22
N TYR A 150 24.40 5.73 -2.47
CA TYR A 150 24.00 6.79 -1.54
C TYR A 150 22.49 7.09 -1.57
N TRP A 151 21.74 6.55 -2.56
CA TRP A 151 20.32 6.77 -2.71
C TRP A 151 19.50 5.67 -2.02
N PHE A 152 18.38 6.07 -1.44
CA PHE A 152 17.41 5.15 -0.88
C PHE A 152 15.99 5.50 -1.33
N LEU A 153 15.15 4.46 -1.42
CA LEU A 153 13.71 4.55 -1.57
C LEU A 153 13.08 3.72 -0.44
N ILE A 154 12.18 4.34 0.31
CA ILE A 154 11.33 3.67 1.29
C ILE A 154 9.90 3.77 0.79
N ASP A 155 9.21 2.63 0.71
CA ASP A 155 7.77 2.57 0.58
C ASP A 155 7.20 1.92 1.84
N ALA A 156 6.23 2.56 2.47
CA ALA A 156 5.59 2.06 3.67
C ALA A 156 4.09 1.90 3.41
N TYR A 157 3.62 0.66 3.42
CA TYR A 157 2.26 0.29 3.05
C TYR A 157 1.40 0.04 4.27
N LYS A 158 0.26 0.71 4.34
CA LYS A 158 -0.80 0.49 5.34
C LYS A 158 -2.09 0.11 4.62
N VAL A 159 -2.81 -0.88 5.14
CA VAL A 159 -4.14 -1.26 4.65
C VAL A 159 -5.18 -0.62 5.56
N ASP A 160 -6.02 0.24 5.00
CA ASP A 160 -7.10 0.92 5.71
C ASP A 160 -8.41 0.13 5.65
N TYR A 161 -8.61 -0.62 4.57
CA TYR A 161 -9.82 -1.39 4.34
C TYR A 161 -9.52 -2.61 3.48
N LEU A 162 -10.15 -3.73 3.81
CA LEU A 162 -10.15 -4.96 3.01
C LEU A 162 -11.54 -5.59 3.11
N ASP A 163 -12.20 -5.76 1.96
CA ASP A 163 -13.50 -6.44 1.90
C ASP A 163 -13.44 -7.84 2.52
N LEU A 164 -14.49 -8.22 3.24
CA LEU A 164 -14.56 -9.51 3.94
C LEU A 164 -14.43 -10.70 2.98
N ASN A 165 -14.95 -10.57 1.75
CA ASN A 165 -14.83 -11.60 0.72
C ASN A 165 -13.37 -11.81 0.32
N LEU A 166 -12.64 -10.72 0.03
CA LEU A 166 -11.21 -10.78 -0.27
C LEU A 166 -10.41 -11.32 0.92
N LYS A 167 -10.77 -10.91 2.14
CA LYS A 167 -10.12 -11.39 3.36
C LYS A 167 -10.20 -12.91 3.47
N ARG A 168 -11.39 -13.50 3.28
CA ARG A 168 -11.61 -14.95 3.33
C ARG A 168 -10.83 -15.70 2.24
N ILE A 169 -10.81 -15.16 1.03
CA ILE A 169 -10.05 -15.78 -0.07
C ILE A 169 -8.55 -15.72 0.21
N ALA A 170 -8.06 -14.59 0.70
CA ALA A 170 -6.64 -14.41 1.00
C ALA A 170 -6.14 -15.31 2.15
N GLU A 171 -7.02 -15.82 3.01
CA GLU A 171 -6.67 -16.82 4.03
C GLU A 171 -6.16 -18.14 3.41
N ASP A 172 -6.67 -18.52 2.23
CA ASP A 172 -6.27 -19.75 1.54
C ASP A 172 -4.81 -19.70 1.04
N TYR A 173 -4.24 -18.50 0.94
CA TYR A 173 -2.87 -18.28 0.42
C TYR A 173 -1.86 -17.94 1.52
N ILE A 174 -2.23 -18.07 2.80
CA ILE A 174 -1.27 -17.94 3.90
C ILE A 174 -0.14 -18.95 3.73
N GLY A 175 1.10 -18.48 3.90
CA GLY A 175 2.33 -19.25 3.71
C GLY A 175 2.91 -19.16 2.29
N TYR A 176 2.18 -18.61 1.32
CA TYR A 176 2.72 -18.37 -0.02
C TYR A 176 3.81 -17.29 0.04
N LYS A 177 4.81 -17.41 -0.82
CA LYS A 177 5.86 -16.42 -1.06
C LYS A 177 5.23 -15.20 -1.71
N ARG A 178 5.31 -14.05 -1.04
CA ARG A 178 4.83 -12.77 -1.55
C ARG A 178 5.91 -12.04 -2.36
N MET A 179 7.14 -11.99 -1.86
CA MET A 179 8.26 -11.33 -2.53
C MET A 179 9.61 -11.81 -2.00
N GLU A 180 10.66 -11.57 -2.77
CA GLU A 180 12.04 -11.81 -2.35
C GLU A 180 12.64 -10.60 -1.63
N CYS A 181 13.33 -10.86 -0.53
CA CYS A 181 14.05 -9.86 0.25
C CYS A 181 15.50 -10.32 0.45
N LYS A 182 16.47 -9.39 0.37
CA LYS A 182 17.85 -9.62 0.79
C LYS A 182 17.92 -9.88 2.29
N GLU A 183 17.18 -9.08 3.06
CA GLU A 183 17.07 -9.19 4.51
C GLU A 183 15.62 -8.87 4.92
N ILE A 184 15.13 -9.56 5.95
CA ILE A 184 13.81 -9.28 6.55
C ILE A 184 14.04 -8.91 8.02
N ARG A 185 13.47 -7.78 8.44
CA ARG A 185 13.43 -7.39 9.86
C ARG A 185 11.98 -7.21 10.30
N PHE A 186 11.73 -7.56 11.54
CA PHE A 186 10.45 -7.34 12.20
C PHE A 186 10.63 -6.23 13.22
N LEU A 187 9.84 -5.17 13.10
CA LEU A 187 9.89 -4.03 14.01
C LEU A 187 8.45 -3.68 14.41
N LYS A 188 8.12 -3.91 15.70
CA LYS A 188 6.74 -3.84 16.19
C LYS A 188 5.85 -4.80 15.38
N GLU A 189 4.76 -4.30 14.80
CA GLU A 189 3.86 -5.06 13.93
C GLU A 189 4.24 -4.97 12.44
N SER A 190 5.26 -4.19 12.11
CA SER A 190 5.71 -3.95 10.73
C SER A 190 6.78 -4.96 10.31
N ARG A 191 6.72 -5.36 9.04
CA ARG A 191 7.77 -6.15 8.39
C ARG A 191 8.55 -5.27 7.44
N ILE A 192 9.87 -5.32 7.52
CA ILE A 192 10.78 -4.54 6.70
C ILE A 192 11.52 -5.49 5.77
N CYS A 193 11.27 -5.34 4.47
CA CYS A 193 11.93 -6.07 3.40
C CYS A 193 13.00 -5.18 2.75
N TYR A 194 14.26 -5.57 2.85
CA TYR A 194 15.34 -4.90 2.14
C TYR A 194 15.49 -5.54 0.75
N THR A 195 15.33 -4.74 -0.30
CA THR A 195 15.39 -5.19 -1.71
C THR A 195 16.71 -4.84 -2.37
#